data_AF-A0A6I3MK76-F1
#
_entry.id   AF-A0A6I3MK76-F1
#
_cell.length_a   1.000
_cell.length_b   1.000
_cell.length_c   1.000
_cell.angle_alpha   90.00
_cell.angle_beta   90.00
_cell.angle_gamma   90.00
#
_symmetry.space_group_name_H-M   'P 1'
#
loop_
_entity.id
_entity.type
_entity.pdbx_description
1 polymer ?
#
loop_
_entity_poly.entity_id
_entity_poly.type
_entity_poly.pdbx_seq_one_letter_code
_entity_poly.pdbx_strand_id
1 'polypeptide(L)'
;MGTKSGAYQDVYIKREDEMVSLKNDVTDFCEKYIKPVHPKNWDWSTRDFENPANDPTIAEARAIGNVVFKDLSDKKETDVDLSTMNNVKAIKAYLNPKSKHEVFNMEEFAFALKVELEHGKIKAVNVTNNHPFLTAMIALAHMTESLTYYKRLKVMEAEGEIYEIVRKLDTSPVGKEKWYKELGKAEQELNEARAGLAERLARMDDIPVLEIIGD
;
A
#
# COMPACT_ATOMS: atom_id res chain seq x y z
N MET A 1 17.18 -30.19 -19.10
CA MET A 1 17.46 -28.77 -19.43
C MET A 1 16.24 -28.26 -20.20
N GLY A 2 15.25 -27.72 -19.48
CA GLY A 2 13.99 -27.26 -20.06
C GLY A 2 14.01 -25.74 -20.18
N THR A 3 13.60 -25.25 -21.34
CA THR A 3 13.58 -23.87 -21.80
C THR A 3 13.17 -22.86 -20.72
N LYS A 4 13.98 -21.81 -20.51
CA LYS A 4 13.46 -20.50 -20.10
C LYS A 4 14.05 -19.44 -21.01
N SER A 5 13.66 -19.47 -22.29
CA SER A 5 13.82 -18.33 -23.17
C SER A 5 12.76 -17.30 -22.78
N GLY A 6 13.14 -16.41 -21.86
CA GLY A 6 12.43 -15.19 -21.52
C GLY A 6 13.49 -14.14 -21.18
N ALA A 7 13.28 -12.90 -21.59
CA ALA A 7 14.26 -11.83 -21.36
C ALA A 7 14.40 -11.46 -19.87
N TYR A 8 13.43 -11.83 -19.03
CA TYR A 8 13.38 -11.43 -17.63
C TYR A 8 13.89 -12.55 -16.71
N GLN A 9 14.97 -12.22 -16.00
CA GLN A 9 15.58 -13.02 -14.94
C GLN A 9 15.05 -12.57 -13.58
N ASP A 10 15.30 -13.36 -12.54
CA ASP A 10 15.04 -12.93 -11.17
C ASP A 10 15.78 -11.62 -10.86
N VAL A 11 15.18 -10.77 -10.03
CA VAL A 11 15.81 -9.52 -9.59
C VAL A 11 16.70 -9.84 -8.41
N TYR A 12 17.94 -9.35 -8.42
CA TYR A 12 18.85 -9.52 -7.29
C TYR A 12 19.11 -8.16 -6.64
N ILE A 13 19.05 -8.13 -5.32
CA ILE A 13 19.44 -6.99 -4.51
C ILE A 13 20.84 -7.24 -3.94
N LYS A 14 21.63 -6.18 -3.83
CA LYS A 14 22.92 -6.24 -3.14
C LYS A 14 22.67 -6.01 -1.65
N ARG A 15 23.13 -6.93 -0.81
CA ARG A 15 23.12 -6.79 0.65
C ARG A 15 24.56 -6.89 1.12
N GLU A 16 25.09 -5.79 1.65
CA GLU A 16 26.53 -5.68 1.91
C GLU A 16 27.33 -5.96 0.63
N ASP A 17 27.99 -7.11 0.49
CA ASP A 17 28.71 -7.50 -0.73
C ASP A 17 28.16 -8.77 -1.41
N GLU A 18 26.99 -9.25 -0.98
CA GLU A 18 26.35 -10.43 -1.55
C GLU A 18 25.13 -10.08 -2.42
N MET A 19 24.95 -10.81 -3.52
CA MET A 19 23.75 -10.71 -4.35
C MET A 19 22.70 -11.70 -3.85
N VAL A 20 21.59 -11.18 -3.33
CA VAL A 20 20.46 -11.96 -2.83
C VAL A 20 19.33 -11.87 -3.83
N SER A 21 18.72 -13.00 -4.18
CA SER A 21 17.48 -13.01 -4.97
C SER A 21 16.40 -12.25 -4.22
N LEU A 22 15.72 -11.32 -4.89
CA LEU A 22 14.62 -10.55 -4.33
C LEU A 22 13.55 -11.49 -3.76
N LYS A 23 13.26 -12.60 -4.44
CA LYS A 23 12.30 -13.59 -3.95
C LYS A 23 12.71 -14.18 -2.60
N ASN A 24 13.99 -14.51 -2.41
CA ASN A 24 14.48 -15.04 -1.13
C ASN A 24 14.42 -13.96 -0.04
N ASP A 25 14.76 -12.72 -0.37
CA ASP A 25 14.70 -11.62 0.60
C ASP A 25 13.25 -11.32 1.03
N VAL A 26 12.25 -11.51 0.17
CA VAL A 26 10.82 -11.46 0.57
C VAL A 26 10.56 -12.42 1.72
N THR A 27 10.95 -13.68 1.58
CA THR A 27 10.73 -14.70 2.61
C THR A 27 11.51 -14.36 3.89
N ASP A 28 12.77 -13.92 3.78
CA ASP A 28 13.58 -13.54 4.95
C ASP A 28 12.99 -12.34 5.70
N PHE A 29 12.52 -11.31 4.97
CA PHE A 29 11.83 -10.17 5.54
C PHE A 29 10.54 -10.62 6.24
N CYS A 30 9.75 -11.46 5.58
CA CYS A 30 8.48 -11.95 6.12
C CYS A 30 8.71 -12.82 7.37
N GLU A 31 9.70 -13.71 7.39
CA GLU A 31 10.04 -14.55 8.53
C GLU A 31 10.43 -13.67 9.73
N LYS A 32 11.19 -12.60 9.48
CA LYS A 32 11.68 -11.70 10.53
C LYS A 32 10.61 -10.76 11.08
N TYR A 33 9.78 -10.15 10.23
CA TYR A 33 8.90 -9.04 10.62
C TYR A 33 7.41 -9.36 10.55
N ILE A 34 6.99 -10.22 9.63
CA ILE A 34 5.56 -10.52 9.38
C ILE A 34 5.11 -11.73 10.21
N LYS A 35 5.89 -12.82 10.23
CA LYS A 35 5.56 -14.05 10.95
C LYS A 35 5.31 -13.87 12.45
N PRO A 36 6.04 -13.00 13.19
CA PRO A 36 5.76 -12.76 14.59
C PRO A 36 4.37 -12.15 14.86
N VAL A 37 3.80 -11.44 13.88
CA VAL A 37 2.51 -10.75 14.03
C VAL A 37 1.36 -11.42 13.26
N HIS A 38 1.66 -12.25 12.25
CA HIS A 38 0.66 -12.93 11.42
C HIS A 38 1.10 -14.36 10.99
N PRO A 39 1.12 -15.34 11.91
CA PRO A 39 1.83 -16.62 11.71
C PRO A 39 1.20 -17.59 10.71
N LYS A 40 -0.07 -17.44 10.32
CA LYS A 40 -0.75 -18.43 9.46
C LYS A 40 -0.61 -18.17 7.97
N ASN A 41 -0.30 -16.94 7.56
CA ASN A 41 -0.16 -16.56 6.15
C ASN A 41 1.09 -15.69 5.90
N TRP A 42 2.04 -15.64 6.82
CA TRP A 42 3.11 -14.64 6.88
C TRP A 42 3.96 -14.46 5.60
N ASP A 43 4.11 -15.48 4.76
CA ASP A 43 5.00 -15.43 3.59
C ASP A 43 4.34 -14.75 2.37
N TRP A 44 4.67 -13.48 2.14
CA TRP A 44 4.12 -12.69 1.02
C TRP A 44 4.62 -13.16 -0.36
N SER A 45 5.68 -13.99 -0.42
CA SER A 45 6.18 -14.54 -1.69
C SER A 45 5.23 -15.60 -2.29
N THR A 46 4.40 -16.21 -1.45
CA THR A 46 3.45 -17.26 -1.83
C THR A 46 2.01 -16.95 -1.45
N ARG A 47 1.77 -15.89 -0.66
CA ARG A 47 0.44 -15.45 -0.27
C ARG A 47 -0.39 -15.04 -1.49
N ASP A 48 -1.64 -15.49 -1.50
CA ASP A 48 -2.62 -15.14 -2.53
C ASP A 48 -3.32 -13.81 -2.18
N PHE A 49 -2.85 -12.72 -2.78
CA PHE A 49 -3.45 -11.39 -2.65
C PHE A 49 -4.63 -11.13 -3.61
N GLU A 50 -5.07 -12.11 -4.40
CA GLU A 50 -6.34 -12.00 -5.13
C GLU A 50 -7.53 -12.23 -4.21
N ASN A 51 -7.33 -12.94 -3.10
CA ASN A 51 -8.32 -13.14 -2.06
C ASN A 51 -8.25 -11.99 -1.02
N PRO A 52 -9.30 -11.15 -0.88
CA PRO A 52 -9.31 -10.05 0.08
C PRO A 52 -9.12 -10.48 1.55
N ALA A 53 -9.40 -11.75 1.89
CA ALA A 53 -9.14 -12.29 3.22
C ALA A 53 -7.64 -12.36 3.58
N ASN A 54 -6.77 -12.24 2.57
CA ASN A 54 -5.32 -12.27 2.71
C ASN A 54 -4.67 -10.88 2.60
N ASP A 55 -5.47 -9.81 2.49
CA ASP A 55 -4.97 -8.43 2.47
C ASP A 55 -4.06 -8.14 3.69
N PRO A 56 -3.10 -7.21 3.57
CA PRO A 56 -2.27 -6.78 4.69
C PRO A 56 -3.11 -6.38 5.90
N THR A 57 -2.76 -6.93 7.06
CA THR A 57 -3.41 -6.60 8.33
C THR A 57 -2.80 -5.34 8.95
N ILE A 58 -3.51 -4.70 9.89
CA ILE A 58 -3.00 -3.57 10.69
C ILE A 58 -1.70 -3.96 11.41
N ALA A 59 -1.60 -5.19 11.89
CA ALA A 59 -0.41 -5.67 12.60
C ALA A 59 0.82 -5.79 11.67
N GLU A 60 0.61 -6.19 10.42
CA GLU A 60 1.66 -6.24 9.39
C GLU A 60 2.07 -4.85 8.94
N ALA A 61 1.09 -3.97 8.69
CA ALA A 61 1.35 -2.57 8.37
C ALA A 61 2.17 -1.90 9.49
N ARG A 62 1.83 -2.17 10.76
CA ARG A 62 2.63 -1.73 11.92
C ARG A 62 4.04 -2.29 11.93
N ALA A 63 4.22 -3.58 11.65
CA ALA A 63 5.53 -4.20 11.61
C ALA A 63 6.42 -3.57 10.53
N ILE A 64 5.87 -3.36 9.33
CA ILE A 64 6.56 -2.71 8.20
C ILE A 64 6.83 -1.24 8.51
N GLY A 65 5.83 -0.51 9.01
CA GLY A 65 5.92 0.89 9.38
C GLY A 65 6.99 1.14 10.46
N ASN A 66 7.13 0.23 11.43
CA ASN A 66 8.20 0.29 12.43
C ASN A 66 9.59 0.14 11.83
N VAL A 67 9.76 -0.70 10.79
CA VAL A 67 11.04 -0.82 10.08
C VAL A 67 11.38 0.51 9.41
N VAL A 68 10.43 1.10 8.67
CA VAL A 68 10.62 2.40 8.01
C VAL A 68 10.87 3.52 9.03
N PHE A 69 10.07 3.59 10.09
CA PHE A 69 10.20 4.62 11.13
C PHE A 69 11.58 4.56 11.81
N LYS A 70 12.08 3.34 12.06
CA LYS A 70 13.41 3.12 12.61
C LYS A 70 14.49 3.59 11.64
N ASP A 71 14.37 3.25 10.36
CA ASP A 71 15.30 3.69 9.32
C ASP A 71 15.38 5.22 9.24
N LEU A 72 14.22 5.90 9.22
CA LEU A 72 14.09 7.37 9.29
C LEU A 72 14.55 8.01 10.62
N SER A 73 14.88 7.20 11.63
CA SER A 73 15.28 7.66 12.96
C SER A 73 16.73 7.36 13.30
N ASP A 74 17.29 6.30 12.73
CA ASP A 74 18.67 5.91 12.93
C ASP A 74 19.58 6.80 12.06
N LYS A 75 20.79 7.07 12.54
CA LYS A 75 21.83 7.80 11.78
C LYS A 75 22.78 6.85 11.05
N LYS A 76 22.36 5.60 10.86
CA LYS A 76 23.20 4.60 10.20
C LYS A 76 23.12 4.83 8.72
N GLU A 77 24.26 4.79 8.06
CA GLU A 77 24.32 4.78 6.60
C GLU A 77 23.68 3.49 6.11
N THR A 78 22.66 3.63 5.27
CA THR A 78 21.96 2.54 4.61
C THR A 78 22.11 2.71 3.10
N ASP A 79 22.09 1.60 2.37
CA ASP A 79 22.18 1.65 0.89
C ASP A 79 21.00 2.41 0.26
N VAL A 80 19.89 2.53 0.99
CA VAL A 80 18.72 3.35 0.65
C VAL A 80 18.51 4.38 1.75
N ASP A 81 18.90 5.63 1.49
CA ASP A 81 18.71 6.74 2.43
C ASP A 81 17.30 7.34 2.30
N LEU A 82 16.38 6.83 3.12
CA LEU A 82 15.00 7.32 3.17
C LEU A 82 14.89 8.76 3.69
N SER A 83 15.94 9.33 4.30
CA SER A 83 15.92 10.73 4.75
C SER A 83 15.92 11.73 3.60
N THR A 84 16.20 11.28 2.37
CA THR A 84 16.18 12.10 1.15
C THR A 84 14.79 12.28 0.54
N MET A 85 13.77 11.54 1.03
CA MET A 85 12.40 11.68 0.53
C MET A 85 11.83 13.06 0.86
N ASN A 86 10.90 13.54 0.04
CA ASN A 86 10.16 14.77 0.36
C ASN A 86 9.34 14.56 1.64
N ASN A 87 9.18 15.62 2.44
CA ASN A 87 8.29 15.64 3.58
C ASN A 87 8.55 14.57 4.66
N VAL A 88 9.81 14.13 4.85
CA VAL A 88 10.20 13.10 5.82
C VAL A 88 9.64 13.33 7.23
N LYS A 89 9.59 14.58 7.70
CA LYS A 89 9.03 14.90 9.03
C LYS A 89 7.56 14.48 9.17
N ALA A 90 6.77 14.66 8.11
CA ALA A 90 5.37 14.28 8.08
C ALA A 90 5.21 12.76 8.01
N ILE A 91 6.01 12.08 7.18
CA ILE A 91 6.06 10.62 7.10
C ILE A 91 6.46 10.00 8.45
N LYS A 92 7.48 10.55 9.09
CA LYS A 92 7.95 10.11 10.39
C LYS A 92 6.90 10.32 11.48
N ALA A 93 6.17 11.42 11.46
CA ALA A 93 5.05 11.66 12.37
C ALA A 93 3.90 10.67 12.13
N TYR A 94 3.56 10.41 10.86
CA TYR A 94 2.53 9.44 10.46
C TYR A 94 2.86 8.01 10.94
N LEU A 95 4.11 7.56 10.75
CA LEU A 95 4.56 6.22 11.15
C LEU A 95 4.98 6.13 12.62
N ASN A 96 4.85 7.21 13.40
CA ASN A 96 5.30 7.21 14.78
C ASN A 96 4.47 6.23 15.63
N PRO A 97 5.10 5.20 16.25
CA PRO A 97 4.38 4.22 17.07
C PRO A 97 3.77 4.81 18.35
N LYS A 98 4.11 6.07 18.67
CA LYS A 98 3.58 6.83 19.80
C LYS A 98 2.61 7.93 19.37
N SER A 99 2.22 7.98 18.10
CA SER A 99 1.17 8.90 17.63
C SER A 99 -0.14 8.62 18.38
N LYS A 100 -0.91 9.67 18.62
CA LYS A 100 -2.26 9.52 19.19
C LYS A 100 -3.25 8.89 18.20
N HIS A 101 -2.93 8.95 16.91
CA HIS A 101 -3.70 8.35 15.81
C HIS A 101 -3.05 7.09 15.27
N GLU A 102 -2.14 6.45 16.01
CA GLU A 102 -1.33 5.31 15.54
C GLU A 102 -2.19 4.21 14.90
N VAL A 103 -3.27 3.77 15.56
CA VAL A 103 -4.13 2.69 15.02
C VAL A 103 -4.76 3.10 13.70
N PHE A 104 -5.27 4.34 13.63
CA PHE A 104 -5.88 4.90 12.43
C PHE A 104 -4.86 5.03 11.29
N ASN A 105 -3.64 5.51 11.58
CA ASN A 105 -2.56 5.57 10.59
C ASN A 105 -2.18 4.17 10.09
N MET A 106 -2.18 3.15 10.95
CA MET A 106 -1.86 1.77 10.53
C MET A 106 -2.99 1.11 9.74
N GLU A 107 -4.25 1.46 9.99
CA GLU A 107 -5.38 1.08 9.13
C GLU A 107 -5.23 1.68 7.73
N GLU A 108 -4.90 2.96 7.64
CA GLU A 108 -4.63 3.62 6.36
C GLU A 108 -3.39 3.05 5.67
N PHE A 109 -2.34 2.74 6.42
CA PHE A 109 -1.13 2.16 5.86
C PHE A 109 -1.34 0.72 5.38
N ALA A 110 -2.16 -0.07 6.07
CA ALA A 110 -2.58 -1.39 5.60
C ALA A 110 -3.36 -1.30 4.28
N PHE A 111 -4.25 -0.31 4.17
CA PHE A 111 -4.96 -0.04 2.92
C PHE A 111 -4.02 0.42 1.80
N ALA A 112 -3.05 1.30 2.09
CA ALA A 112 -2.03 1.72 1.14
C ALA A 112 -1.22 0.52 0.60
N LEU A 113 -0.75 -0.37 1.48
CA LEU A 113 -0.04 -1.59 1.10
C LEU A 113 -0.89 -2.51 0.22
N LYS A 114 -2.19 -2.64 0.53
CA LYS A 114 -3.13 -3.39 -0.29
C LYS A 114 -3.23 -2.83 -1.71
N VAL A 115 -3.35 -1.52 -1.86
CA VAL A 115 -3.43 -0.85 -3.17
C VAL A 115 -2.15 -1.09 -3.96
N GLU A 116 -0.98 -0.95 -3.34
CA GLU A 116 0.27 -1.16 -4.08
C GLU A 116 0.51 -2.62 -4.45
N LEU A 117 0.00 -3.58 -3.67
CA LEU A 117 0.04 -5.01 -4.03
C LEU A 117 -0.74 -5.35 -5.31
N GLU A 118 -1.53 -4.43 -5.86
CA GLU A 118 -2.23 -4.66 -7.13
C GLU A 118 -1.28 -4.96 -8.30
N HIS A 119 -0.06 -4.40 -8.31
CA HIS A 119 0.96 -4.77 -9.29
C HIS A 119 1.30 -6.27 -9.23
N GLY A 120 1.07 -6.91 -8.07
CA GLY A 120 1.39 -8.31 -7.77
C GLY A 120 0.31 -9.29 -8.23
N LYS A 121 -0.91 -8.81 -8.49
CA LYS A 121 -2.03 -9.63 -9.00
C LYS A 121 -1.70 -10.21 -10.37
N ILE A 122 -1.08 -9.40 -11.24
CA ILE A 122 -0.59 -9.86 -12.54
C ILE A 122 0.88 -10.27 -12.41
N LYS A 123 1.15 -11.57 -12.25
CA LYS A 123 2.51 -12.11 -12.06
C LYS A 123 3.55 -11.64 -13.08
N ALA A 124 3.12 -11.37 -14.32
CA ALA A 124 3.99 -10.90 -15.39
C ALA A 124 4.55 -9.48 -15.18
N VAL A 125 3.93 -8.67 -14.32
CA VAL A 125 4.33 -7.29 -14.01
C VAL A 125 4.65 -7.10 -12.52
N ASN A 126 4.80 -8.19 -11.76
CA ASN A 126 5.14 -8.14 -10.35
C ASN A 126 6.64 -7.86 -10.16
N VAL A 127 7.02 -6.59 -10.27
CA VAL A 127 8.41 -6.13 -10.20
C VAL A 127 9.00 -6.17 -8.79
N THR A 128 8.17 -6.23 -7.75
CA THR A 128 8.64 -6.26 -6.35
C THR A 128 8.62 -7.65 -5.72
N ASN A 129 8.13 -8.68 -6.43
CA ASN A 129 7.84 -10.00 -5.86
C ASN A 129 6.97 -9.94 -4.57
N ASN A 130 6.11 -8.92 -4.46
CA ASN A 130 5.33 -8.61 -3.25
C ASN A 130 6.20 -8.33 -2.01
N HIS A 131 7.42 -7.81 -2.17
CA HIS A 131 8.29 -7.54 -1.04
C HIS A 131 7.68 -6.47 -0.11
N PRO A 132 7.36 -6.78 1.17
CA PRO A 132 6.59 -5.87 2.02
C PRO A 132 7.21 -4.48 2.17
N PHE A 133 8.54 -4.42 2.29
CA PHE A 133 9.26 -3.14 2.35
C PHE A 133 9.23 -2.37 1.02
N LEU A 134 9.35 -3.03 -0.13
CA LEU A 134 9.33 -2.34 -1.42
C LEU A 134 7.91 -1.85 -1.73
N THR A 135 6.90 -2.65 -1.42
CA THR A 135 5.49 -2.23 -1.46
C THR A 135 5.26 -1.01 -0.57
N ALA A 136 5.83 -0.98 0.64
CA ALA A 136 5.79 0.22 1.48
C ALA A 136 6.48 1.42 0.84
N MET A 137 7.63 1.25 0.17
CA MET A 137 8.32 2.36 -0.49
C MET A 137 7.50 2.96 -1.62
N ILE A 138 6.80 2.13 -2.41
CA ILE A 138 5.86 2.62 -3.43
C ILE A 138 4.75 3.43 -2.76
N ALA A 139 4.20 2.92 -1.65
CA ALA A 139 3.16 3.64 -0.95
C ALA A 139 3.63 4.98 -0.37
N LEU A 140 4.85 5.01 0.16
CA LEU A 140 5.45 6.22 0.69
C LEU A 140 5.74 7.25 -0.38
N ALA A 141 6.08 6.86 -1.61
CA ALA A 141 6.28 7.79 -2.71
C ALA A 141 5.06 8.70 -2.88
N HIS A 142 3.86 8.11 -2.98
CA HIS A 142 2.61 8.86 -3.06
C HIS A 142 2.29 9.66 -1.79
N MET A 143 2.58 9.09 -0.62
CA MET A 143 2.34 9.76 0.66
C MET A 143 3.26 10.96 0.90
N THR A 144 4.43 11.00 0.25
CA THR A 144 5.34 12.15 0.30
C THR A 144 4.77 13.34 -0.46
N GLU A 145 3.99 13.12 -1.52
CA GLU A 145 3.25 14.18 -2.22
C GLU A 145 2.02 14.62 -1.40
N SER A 146 1.29 13.65 -0.83
CA SER A 146 0.14 13.91 0.02
C SER A 146 -0.18 12.76 0.95
N LEU A 147 -0.17 13.02 2.27
CA LEU A 147 -0.62 12.04 3.27
C LEU A 147 -2.12 11.67 3.16
N THR A 148 -2.89 12.39 2.34
CA THR A 148 -4.29 12.06 2.06
C THR A 148 -4.49 11.27 0.77
N TYR A 149 -3.39 10.90 0.08
CA TYR A 149 -3.41 10.29 -1.24
C TYR A 149 -4.38 9.12 -1.33
N TYR A 150 -4.23 8.09 -0.49
CA TYR A 150 -5.07 6.89 -0.55
C TYR A 150 -6.53 7.13 -0.18
N LYS A 151 -6.83 8.10 0.69
CA LYS A 151 -8.22 8.49 0.97
C LYS A 151 -8.85 9.18 -0.23
N ARG A 152 -8.09 10.02 -0.93
CA ARG A 152 -8.54 10.68 -2.17
C ARG A 152 -8.67 9.68 -3.32
N LEU A 153 -7.74 8.74 -3.43
CA LEU A 153 -7.80 7.65 -4.40
C LEU A 153 -9.10 6.87 -4.26
N LYS A 154 -9.46 6.45 -3.04
CA LYS A 154 -10.71 5.72 -2.78
C LYS A 154 -11.97 6.51 -3.20
N VAL A 155 -11.97 7.83 -3.02
CA VAL A 155 -13.06 8.69 -3.51
C VAL A 155 -13.11 8.70 -5.02
N MET A 156 -11.97 8.91 -5.68
CA MET A 156 -11.86 8.94 -7.14
C MET A 156 -12.27 7.61 -7.78
N GLU A 157 -11.88 6.48 -7.20
CA GLU A 157 -12.26 5.13 -7.67
C GLU A 157 -13.77 4.92 -7.61
N ALA A 158 -14.41 5.26 -6.49
CA ALA A 158 -15.86 5.14 -6.34
C ALA A 158 -16.63 6.08 -7.31
N GLU A 159 -16.14 7.30 -7.51
CA GLU A 159 -16.70 8.22 -8.52
C GLU A 159 -16.57 7.64 -9.95
N GLY A 160 -15.43 7.02 -10.26
CA GLY A 160 -15.21 6.34 -11.54
C GLY A 160 -16.14 5.14 -11.75
N GLU A 161 -16.36 4.32 -10.72
CA GLU A 161 -17.28 3.18 -10.78
C GLU A 161 -18.72 3.64 -11.01
N ILE A 162 -19.19 4.66 -10.27
CA ILE A 162 -20.51 5.27 -10.48
C ILE A 162 -20.66 5.72 -11.92
N TYR A 163 -19.68 6.42 -12.47
CA TYR A 163 -19.70 6.90 -13.85
C TYR A 163 -19.87 5.75 -14.86
N GLU A 164 -19.09 4.68 -14.72
CA GLU A 164 -19.21 3.52 -15.61
C GLU A 164 -20.55 2.76 -15.46
N ILE A 165 -21.12 2.71 -14.25
CA ILE A 165 -22.44 2.12 -14.03
C ILE A 165 -23.53 2.98 -14.70
N VAL A 166 -23.47 4.30 -14.56
CA VAL A 166 -24.41 5.22 -15.23
C VAL A 166 -24.33 5.06 -16.76
N ARG A 167 -23.12 4.97 -17.32
CA ARG A 167 -22.96 4.69 -18.77
C ARG A 167 -23.59 3.37 -19.20
N LYS A 168 -23.52 2.33 -18.37
CA LYS A 168 -24.20 1.05 -18.63
C LYS A 168 -25.71 1.17 -18.54
N LEU A 169 -26.23 1.95 -17.59
CA LEU A 169 -27.65 2.24 -17.46
C LEU A 169 -28.20 3.00 -18.67
N ASP A 170 -27.43 3.95 -19.21
CA ASP A 170 -27.85 4.73 -20.38
C ASP A 170 -27.83 3.90 -21.67
N THR A 171 -26.84 3.01 -21.82
CA THR A 171 -26.66 2.22 -23.05
C THR A 171 -27.45 0.91 -23.08
N SER A 172 -27.91 0.40 -21.93
CA SER A 172 -28.65 -0.87 -21.87
C SER A 172 -30.15 -0.65 -22.09
N PRO A 173 -30.81 -1.26 -23.10
CA PRO A 173 -32.25 -1.05 -23.33
C PRO A 173 -33.16 -1.86 -22.38
N VAL A 174 -32.65 -2.92 -21.76
CA VAL A 174 -33.38 -3.82 -20.84
C VAL A 174 -32.43 -4.35 -19.74
N GLY A 175 -32.97 -4.90 -18.64
CA GLY A 175 -32.17 -5.58 -17.61
C GLY A 175 -31.34 -4.63 -16.72
N LYS A 176 -31.87 -3.43 -16.43
CA LYS A 176 -31.18 -2.38 -15.67
C LYS A 176 -31.16 -2.60 -14.17
N GLU A 177 -31.98 -3.51 -13.65
CA GLU A 177 -32.19 -3.75 -12.22
C GLU A 177 -30.86 -4.07 -11.51
N LYS A 178 -30.00 -4.86 -12.15
CA LYS A 178 -28.65 -5.14 -11.63
C LYS A 178 -27.84 -3.85 -11.49
N TRP A 179 -27.82 -3.02 -12.52
CA TRP A 179 -27.01 -1.80 -12.53
C TRP A 179 -27.51 -0.75 -11.54
N TYR A 180 -28.82 -0.63 -11.31
CA TYR A 180 -29.33 0.20 -10.22
C TYR A 180 -28.90 -0.31 -8.83
N LYS A 181 -28.86 -1.64 -8.64
CA LYS A 181 -28.36 -2.23 -7.39
C LYS A 181 -26.87 -1.95 -7.19
N GLU A 182 -26.06 -2.11 -8.23
CA GLU A 182 -24.62 -1.80 -8.14
C GLU A 182 -24.40 -0.28 -7.97
N LEU A 183 -25.21 0.57 -8.61
CA LEU A 183 -25.14 2.02 -8.42
C LEU A 183 -25.36 2.40 -6.95
N GLY A 184 -26.39 1.86 -6.31
CA GLY A 184 -26.66 2.14 -4.90
C GLY A 184 -25.53 1.70 -3.97
N LYS A 185 -24.81 0.61 -4.29
CA LYS A 185 -23.61 0.21 -3.54
C LYS A 185 -22.46 1.18 -3.78
N ALA A 186 -22.18 1.53 -5.02
CA ALA A 186 -21.10 2.45 -5.36
C ALA A 186 -21.32 3.85 -4.76
N GLU A 187 -22.58 4.33 -4.70
CA GLU A 187 -22.94 5.55 -3.98
C GLU A 187 -22.72 5.45 -2.47
N GLN A 188 -23.02 4.30 -1.86
CA GLN A 188 -22.70 4.06 -0.46
C GLN A 188 -21.18 4.06 -0.23
N GLU A 189 -20.42 3.37 -1.07
CA GLU A 189 -18.95 3.32 -1.00
C GLU A 189 -18.33 4.71 -1.18
N LEU A 190 -18.87 5.54 -2.08
CA LEU A 190 -18.46 6.94 -2.23
C LEU A 190 -18.72 7.75 -0.96
N ASN A 191 -19.87 7.58 -0.32
CA ASN A 191 -20.18 8.25 0.94
C ASN A 191 -19.24 7.82 2.06
N GLU A 192 -18.95 6.53 2.17
CA GLU A 192 -17.97 5.98 3.13
C GLU A 192 -16.55 6.50 2.84
N ALA A 193 -16.14 6.56 1.57
CA ALA A 193 -14.84 7.09 1.16
C ALA A 193 -14.70 8.58 1.50
N ARG A 194 -15.73 9.39 1.22
CA ARG A 194 -15.77 10.82 1.57
C ARG A 194 -15.74 11.05 3.08
N ALA A 195 -16.48 10.24 3.85
CA ALA A 195 -16.43 10.28 5.30
C ALA A 195 -15.02 9.92 5.83
N GLY A 196 -14.40 8.89 5.28
CA GLY A 196 -13.03 8.51 5.62
C GLY A 196 -11.99 9.57 5.28
N LEU A 197 -12.15 10.29 4.16
CA LEU A 197 -11.30 11.44 3.81
C LEU A 197 -11.51 12.60 4.79
N ALA A 198 -12.76 12.91 5.14
CA ALA A 198 -13.07 13.95 6.11
C ALA A 198 -12.49 13.64 7.49
N GLU A 199 -12.59 12.38 7.93
CA GLU A 199 -11.96 11.91 9.17
C GLU A 199 -10.44 12.06 9.12
N ARG A 200 -9.80 11.66 8.01
CA ARG A 200 -8.36 11.84 7.86
C ARG A 200 -7.96 13.31 7.98
N LEU A 201 -8.67 14.20 7.30
CA LEU A 201 -8.41 15.65 7.36
C LEU A 201 -8.57 16.22 8.78
N ALA A 202 -9.47 15.65 9.59
CA ALA A 202 -9.63 16.02 10.99
C ALA A 202 -8.53 15.45 11.91
N ARG A 203 -7.90 14.32 11.54
CA ARG A 203 -6.84 13.62 12.29
C ARG A 203 -5.43 13.90 11.75
N MET A 204 -5.13 15.17 11.49
CA MET A 204 -3.80 15.63 11.04
C MET A 204 -3.05 16.42 12.12
N ASP A 205 -3.60 16.52 13.32
CA ASP A 205 -3.19 17.49 14.33
C ASP A 205 -1.89 17.13 15.10
N ASP A 206 -1.35 15.93 14.92
CA ASP A 206 0.01 15.54 15.35
C ASP A 206 0.99 15.36 14.18
N ILE A 207 0.61 15.78 12.97
CA ILE A 207 1.41 15.67 11.77
C ILE A 207 1.82 17.07 11.32
N PRO A 208 3.14 17.34 11.14
CA PRO A 208 3.59 18.63 10.66
C PRO A 208 3.10 18.86 9.23
N VAL A 209 2.85 20.13 8.91
CA VAL A 209 2.55 20.53 7.53
C VAL A 209 3.66 20.09 6.59
N LEU A 210 3.28 19.73 5.36
CA LEU A 210 4.24 19.37 4.32
C LEU A 210 5.14 20.58 4.02
N GLU A 211 6.45 20.34 3.92
CA GLU A 211 7.46 21.33 3.56
C GLU A 211 7.45 21.60 2.05
N ILE A 212 7.14 20.57 1.25
CA ILE A 212 7.01 20.61 -0.20
C ILE A 212 5.56 20.23 -0.55
N ILE A 213 4.91 21.00 -1.43
CA ILE A 213 3.53 20.77 -1.87
C ILE A 213 3.54 20.42 -3.36
N GLY A 214 3.04 19.24 -3.70
CA GLY A 214 3.00 18.75 -5.08
C GLY A 214 4.36 18.29 -5.59
N ASP A 215 4.39 18.01 -6.90
CA ASP A 215 5.59 17.69 -7.69
C ASP A 215 6.32 18.94 -8.20
#